data_AF-A0A4R6P6I2-F1
#
_entry.id   AF-A0A4R6P6I2-F1
#
_cell.length_a   1.000
_cell.length_b   1.000
_cell.length_c   1.000
_cell.angle_alpha   90.00
_cell.angle_beta   90.00
_cell.angle_gamma   90.00
#
_symmetry.space_group_name_H-M   'P 1'
#
loop_
_entity.id
_entity.type
_entity.pdbx_description
1 polymer ?
#
loop_
_entity_poly.entity_id
_entity_poly.type
_entity_poly.pdbx_seq_one_letter_code
_entity_poly.pdbx_strand_id
1 'polypeptide(L)'
;MFVRPDARGEGGAAVLLDAAEDIARRLGAHRIRLNTRQDLVEARRLYALRGYAEIAAYGDDPLADHWFEKRIRIDPPGLTNTDIALL
;
A
#
# COMPACT_ATOMS: atom_id res chain seq x y z
N MET A 1 3.70 2.41 -7.64
CA MET A 1 2.54 3.21 -8.12
C MET A 1 3.07 4.45 -8.82
N PHE A 2 2.32 5.01 -9.76
CA PHE A 2 2.70 6.23 -10.46
C PHE A 2 1.48 7.14 -10.61
N VAL A 3 1.67 8.43 -10.33
CA VAL A 3 0.69 9.48 -10.63
C VAL A 3 1.34 10.41 -11.65
N ARG A 4 0.60 10.70 -12.72
CA ARG A 4 1.05 11.61 -13.77
C ARG A 4 1.45 12.97 -13.15
N PRO A 5 2.52 13.62 -13.62
CA PRO A 5 3.05 14.83 -12.98
C PRO A 5 2.02 15.95 -12.77
N ASP A 6 1.12 16.13 -13.73
CA ASP A 6 0.05 17.14 -13.71
C ASP A 6 -1.08 16.85 -12.73
N ALA A 7 -1.16 15.64 -12.18
CA ALA A 7 -2.16 15.24 -11.17
C ALA A 7 -1.52 14.97 -9.79
N ARG A 8 -0.25 15.36 -9.58
CA ARG A 8 0.42 15.21 -8.29
C ARG A 8 -0.06 16.28 -7.31
N GLY A 9 0.02 15.97 -6.01
CA GLY A 9 -0.44 16.87 -4.95
C GLY A 9 -1.95 16.81 -4.69
N GLU A 10 -2.72 16.13 -5.54
CA GLU A 10 -4.18 15.98 -5.41
C GLU A 10 -4.62 14.72 -4.64
N GLY A 11 -3.68 14.02 -4.00
CA GLY A 11 -3.98 12.82 -3.20
C GLY A 11 -4.15 11.52 -4.00
N GLY A 12 -3.98 11.53 -5.33
CA GLY A 12 -4.18 10.34 -6.17
C GLY A 12 -3.34 9.12 -5.76
N ALA A 13 -2.13 9.31 -5.24
CA ALA A 13 -1.29 8.21 -4.77
C ALA A 13 -1.90 7.49 -3.54
N ALA A 14 -2.58 8.23 -2.65
CA ALA A 14 -3.27 7.63 -1.51
C ALA A 14 -4.47 6.82 -1.97
N VAL A 15 -5.26 7.34 -2.92
CA VAL A 15 -6.40 6.62 -3.51
C VAL A 15 -5.97 5.31 -4.17
N LEU A 16 -4.86 5.33 -4.93
CA LEU A 16 -4.32 4.11 -5.55
C LEU A 16 -3.85 3.09 -4.50
N LEU A 17 -3.23 3.55 -3.42
CA LEU A 17 -2.76 2.67 -2.34
C LEU A 17 -3.94 2.04 -1.60
N ASP A 18 -4.98 2.81 -1.33
CA ASP A 18 -6.20 2.35 -0.66
C ASP A 18 -6.93 1.30 -1.49
N ALA A 19 -7.05 1.52 -2.80
CA ALA A 19 -7.60 0.53 -3.72
C ALA A 19 -6.78 -0.77 -3.73
N ALA A 20 -5.45 -0.68 -3.69
CA ALA A 20 -4.58 -1.86 -3.62
C ALA A 20 -4.75 -2.62 -2.29
N GLU A 21 -4.87 -1.91 -1.16
CA GLU A 21 -5.15 -2.51 0.15
C GLU A 21 -6.52 -3.20 0.20
N ASP A 22 -7.55 -2.57 -0.36
CA ASP A 22 -8.89 -3.14 -0.46
C ASP A 22 -8.89 -4.44 -1.27
N ILE A 23 -8.20 -4.45 -2.41
CA ILE A 23 -8.08 -5.67 -3.24
C ILE A 23 -7.31 -6.75 -2.48
N ALA A 24 -6.21 -6.40 -1.81
CA ALA A 24 -5.44 -7.35 -1.02
C ALA A 24 -6.29 -7.99 0.10
N ARG A 25 -7.14 -7.20 0.78
CA ARG A 25 -8.11 -7.72 1.77
C ARG A 25 -9.07 -8.74 1.15
N ARG A 26 -9.69 -8.39 0.02
CA ARG A 26 -10.65 -9.25 -0.69
C ARG A 26 -10.04 -10.55 -1.22
N LEU A 27 -8.76 -10.51 -1.58
CA LEU A 27 -8.02 -11.69 -2.02
C LEU A 27 -7.49 -12.54 -0.85
N GLY A 28 -7.73 -12.15 0.40
CA GLY A 28 -7.24 -12.86 1.57
C GLY A 28 -5.73 -12.75 1.78
N ALA A 29 -5.09 -11.72 1.21
CA ALA A 29 -3.67 -11.49 1.43
C ALA A 29 -3.41 -11.04 2.88
N HIS A 30 -2.40 -11.62 3.52
CA HIS A 30 -2.00 -11.28 4.89
C HIS A 30 -1.07 -10.06 4.96
N ARG A 31 -0.46 -9.66 3.85
CA ARG A 31 0.46 -8.53 3.78
C ARG A 31 0.57 -7.95 2.38
N ILE A 32 0.92 -6.67 2.30
CA ILE A 32 1.44 -6.03 1.09
C ILE A 32 2.90 -5.67 1.34
N ARG A 33 3.74 -5.94 0.35
CA ARG A 33 5.12 -5.45 0.30
C ARG A 33 5.31 -4.56 -0.92
N LEU A 34 6.16 -3.56 -0.76
CA LEU A 34 6.55 -2.65 -1.82
C LEU A 34 7.99 -2.19 -1.61
N ASN A 35 8.59 -1.68 -2.68
CA ASN A 35 9.90 -1.06 -2.63
C ASN A 35 9.85 0.32 -3.30
N THR A 36 10.85 1.16 -3.05
CA THR A 36 10.99 2.46 -3.71
C THR A 36 12.45 2.92 -3.70
N ARG A 37 12.77 3.84 -4.62
CA ARG A 37 14.04 4.57 -4.65
C ARG A 37 14.17 5.54 -3.48
N GLN A 38 15.40 5.86 -3.11
CA GLN A 38 15.79 6.81 -2.06
C GLN A 38 15.23 8.21 -2.32
N ASP A 39 15.28 8.66 -3.57
CA ASP A 39 14.91 10.02 -3.99
C ASP A 39 13.39 10.25 -4.09
N LEU A 40 12.59 9.20 -4.02
CA LEU A 40 11.12 9.28 -3.99
C LEU A 40 10.61 9.52 -2.56
N VAL A 41 11.01 10.66 -1.98
CA VAL A 41 10.75 11.03 -0.59
C VAL A 41 9.25 11.05 -0.27
N GLU A 42 8.42 11.59 -1.16
CA GLU A 42 6.97 11.66 -0.97
C GLU A 42 6.34 10.27 -0.92
N ALA A 43 6.83 9.32 -1.72
CA ALA A 43 6.35 7.95 -1.70
C ALA A 43 6.68 7.28 -0.37
N ARG A 44 7.93 7.42 0.10
CA ARG A 44 8.36 6.90 1.41
C ARG A 44 7.54 7.47 2.55
N ARG A 45 7.30 8.78 2.55
CA ARG A 45 6.43 9.44 3.54
C ARG A 45 5.00 8.93 3.47
N LEU A 46 4.44 8.77 2.27
CA LEU A 46 3.11 8.19 2.09
C LEU A 46 3.03 6.79 2.71
N TYR A 47 3.97 5.90 2.40
CA TYR A 47 3.96 4.54 2.94
C TYR A 47 4.04 4.51 4.47
N ALA A 48 4.97 5.27 5.05
CA ALA A 48 5.12 5.37 6.49
C ALA A 48 3.84 5.90 7.18
N LEU A 49 3.23 6.96 6.63
CA LEU A 49 1.96 7.51 7.15
C LEU A 49 0.79 6.52 7.04
N ARG A 50 0.83 5.59 6.08
CA ARG A 50 -0.20 4.55 5.89
C ARG A 50 0.10 3.27 6.68
N GLY A 51 1.11 3.28 7.54
CA GLY A 51 1.43 2.18 8.45
C GLY A 51 2.25 1.06 7.83
N TYR A 52 2.91 1.32 6.69
CA TYR A 52 3.94 0.43 6.19
C TYR A 52 5.23 0.63 6.99
N ALA A 53 5.75 -0.46 7.53
CA ALA A 53 7.03 -0.47 8.24
C ALA A 53 8.16 -0.81 7.28
N GLU A 54 9.31 -0.16 7.45
CA GLU A 54 10.52 -0.49 6.70
C GLU A 54 11.03 -1.88 7.11
N ILE A 55 11.47 -2.67 6.13
CA ILE A 55 11.96 -4.04 6.30
C ILE A 55 13.26 -4.23 5.53
N ALA A 56 13.95 -5.34 5.81
CA ALA A 56 15.07 -5.77 4.98
C ALA A 56 14.62 -6.02 3.53
N ALA A 57 15.55 -5.86 2.59
CA ALA A 57 15.33 -6.17 1.19
C ALA A 57 14.78 -7.58 1.01
N TYR A 58 13.70 -7.71 0.23
CA TYR A 58 13.08 -9.01 -0.07
C TYR A 58 13.27 -9.44 -1.52
N GLY A 59 14.11 -8.73 -2.28
CA GLY A 59 14.43 -9.00 -3.68
C GLY A 59 15.63 -8.18 -4.14
N ASP A 60 16.00 -8.34 -5.40
CA ASP A 60 17.21 -7.85 -6.05
C ASP A 60 16.93 -6.74 -7.07
N ASP A 61 15.83 -5.99 -6.90
CA ASP A 61 15.47 -4.86 -7.75
C ASP A 61 16.55 -3.77 -7.68
N PRO A 62 17.29 -3.51 -8.79
CA PRO A 62 18.40 -2.56 -8.79
C PRO A 62 17.95 -1.10 -8.66
N LEU A 63 16.65 -0.84 -8.78
CA LEU A 63 16.07 0.48 -8.58
C LEU A 63 15.52 0.64 -7.16
N ALA A 64 15.56 -0.39 -6.32
CA ALA A 64 15.04 -0.30 -4.96
C ALA A 64 16.15 0.07 -3.98
N ASP A 65 15.89 1.10 -3.17
CA ASP A 65 16.75 1.49 -2.05
C ASP A 65 16.08 1.22 -0.69
N HIS A 66 14.75 1.16 -0.67
CA HIS A 66 13.94 0.96 0.53
C HIS A 66 12.83 -0.05 0.29
N TRP A 67 12.58 -0.91 1.28
CA TRP A 67 11.55 -1.94 1.26
C TRP A 67 10.61 -1.77 2.43
N PHE A 68 9.32 -1.97 2.19
CA PHE A 68 8.30 -1.77 3.19
C PHE A 68 7.29 -2.92 3.19
N GLU A 69 6.69 -3.16 4.35
CA GLU A 69 5.61 -4.13 4.55
C GLU A 69 4.50 -3.54 5.41
N LYS A 70 3.25 -3.86 5.06
CA LYS A 70 2.09 -3.67 5.92
C LYS A 70 1.32 -4.98 6.04
N ARG A 71 1.00 -5.37 7.28
CA ARG A 71 0.07 -6.48 7.53
C ARG A 71 -1.35 -6.02 7.21
N ILE A 72 -2.06 -6.84 6.45
CA ILE A 72 -3.43 -6.58 6.04
C ILE A 72 -4.35 -7.40 6.92
N ARG A 73 -5.34 -6.73 7.53
CA ARG A 73 -6.40 -7.43 8.24
C ARG A 73 -7.27 -8.13 7.19
N ILE A 74 -7.34 -9.44 7.26
CA ILE A 74 -8.19 -10.24 6.38
C ILE A 74 -9.63 -10.11 6.87
N ASP A 75 -10.56 -9.85 5.95
CA ASP A 75 -11.98 -9.96 6.26
C ASP A 75 -12.32 -11.45 6.34
N PRO A 76 -13.00 -11.92 7.41
CA PRO A 76 -13.48 -13.28 7.50
C PRO A 76 -14.19 -13.68 6.19
N PRO A 77 -13.90 -14.87 5.64
CA PRO A 77 -14.55 -15.31 4.42
C PRO A 77 -16.07 -15.24 4.59
N GLY A 78 -16.73 -14.41 3.77
CA GLY A 78 -18.18 -14.22 3.79
C GLY A 78 -18.68 -12.84 4.22
N LEU A 79 -17.85 -11.96 4.78
CA LEU A 79 -18.24 -10.57 5.04
C LEU A 79 -18.06 -9.75 3.76
N THR A 80 -19.17 -9.30 3.19
CA THR A 80 -19.19 -8.36 2.06
C THR A 80 -19.41 -6.94 2.57
N ASN A 81 -19.17 -5.92 1.73
CA ASN A 81 -19.38 -4.50 2.08
C ASN A 81 -20.81 -4.17 2.59
N THR A 82 -21.78 -5.06 2.39
CA THR A 82 -23.15 -4.92 2.93
C THR A 82 -23.21 -5.20 4.43
N ASP A 83 -22.26 -5.95 4.99
CA ASP A 83 -22.24 -6.35 6.40
C ASP A 83 -21.62 -5.30 7.33
N ILE A 84 -20.90 -4.31 6.79
CA ILE A 84 -20.23 -3.25 7.57
C ILE A 84 -21.20 -2.11 7.95
N ALA A 85 -22.34 -1.97 7.28
CA ALA A 85 -23.30 -0.88 7.53
C ALA A 85 -24.16 -1.06 8.82
N LEU A 86 -23.87 -2.04 9.67
CA LEU A 86 -24.64 -2.36 10.88
C LEU A 86 -23.80 -2.43 12.17
N LEU A 87 -22.59 -1.86 12.18
CA LEU A 87 -21.77 -1.67 13.38
C LEU A 87 -21.34 -0.20 13.50
#